data_AF-A0A3E2JS61-F1
#
_entry.id   AF-A0A3E2JS61-F1
#
_cell.length_a   1.000
_cell.length_b   1.000
_cell.length_c   1.000
_cell.angle_alpha   90.00
_cell.angle_beta   90.00
_cell.angle_gamma   90.00
#
_symmetry.space_group_name_H-M   'P 1'
#
loop_
_entity.id
_entity.type
_entity.pdbx_description
1 polymer ?
#
loop_
_entity_poly.entity_id
_entity_poly.type
_entity_poly.pdbx_seq_one_letter_code
_entity_poly.pdbx_strand_id
1 'polypeptide(L)'
;MELAEFFHGIVEEKRGNLGKDIISILIQAEEEGMKLSVEELVPFCNLLLVAGNETTTNLLSNAVFSIMETPGAYEELSTLTCFIFRNHYSVLQKGPSILLYLRYCT
;
A
#
# COMPACT_ATOMS: atom_id res chain seq x y z
N MET A 1 5.12 -2.49 18.18
CA MET A 1 4.12 -3.07 19.10
C MET A 1 2.81 -2.30 18.99
N GLU A 2 2.85 -0.98 19.07
CA GLU A 2 1.69 -0.07 18.92
C GLU A 2 0.77 -0.38 17.71
N LEU A 3 1.32 -0.61 16.52
CA LEU A 3 0.50 -0.88 15.34
C LEU A 3 -0.24 -2.22 15.39
N ALA A 4 0.37 -3.24 16.00
CA ALA A 4 -0.26 -4.54 16.17
C ALA A 4 -1.42 -4.45 17.18
N GLU A 5 -1.24 -3.71 18.28
CA GLU A 5 -2.31 -3.44 19.26
C GLU A 5 -3.46 -2.66 18.64
N PHE A 6 -3.14 -1.65 17.81
CA PHE A 6 -4.14 -0.89 17.05
C PHE A 6 -4.99 -1.79 16.15
N PHE A 7 -4.36 -2.63 15.31
CA PHE A 7 -5.12 -3.52 14.44
C PHE A 7 -5.85 -4.62 15.20
N HIS A 8 -5.31 -5.09 16.33
CA HIS A 8 -6.01 -6.06 17.17
C HIS A 8 -7.34 -5.49 17.66
N GLY A 9 -7.36 -4.24 18.17
CA GLY A 9 -8.59 -3.56 18.58
C GLY A 9 -9.60 -3.42 17.43
N ILE A 10 -9.14 -3.03 16.24
CA ILE A 10 -10.02 -2.88 15.06
C ILE A 10 -10.60 -4.22 14.61
N VAL A 11 -9.79 -5.28 14.58
CA VAL A 11 -10.25 -6.61 14.15
C VAL A 11 -11.31 -7.14 15.10
N GLU A 12 -11.11 -7.01 16.41
CA GLU A 12 -12.08 -7.42 17.43
C GLU A 12 -13.39 -6.64 17.33
N GLU A 13 -13.33 -5.32 17.13
CA GLU A 13 -14.53 -4.50 16.91
C GLU A 13 -15.31 -4.96 15.66
N LYS A 14 -14.61 -5.18 14.55
CA LYS A 14 -15.23 -5.52 13.27
C LYS A 14 -15.81 -6.92 13.22
N ARG A 15 -15.34 -7.87 14.03
CA ARG A 15 -15.95 -9.21 14.14
C ARG A 15 -17.41 -9.14 14.62
N GLY A 16 -17.75 -8.14 15.43
CA GLY A 16 -19.13 -7.89 15.86
C GLY A 16 -19.95 -6.99 14.93
N ASN A 17 -19.29 -6.20 14.07
CA ASN A 17 -19.94 -5.21 13.21
C ASN A 17 -19.19 -5.03 11.88
N LEU A 18 -19.43 -5.96 10.94
CA LEU A 18 -18.76 -5.97 9.65
C LEU A 18 -19.20 -4.79 8.77
N GLY A 19 -18.23 -4.12 8.16
CA GLY A 19 -18.43 -2.99 7.25
C GLY A 19 -18.12 -3.32 5.79
N LYS A 20 -17.92 -2.27 4.97
CA LYS A 20 -17.54 -2.36 3.55
C LYS A 20 -16.05 -2.07 3.31
N ASP A 21 -15.22 -2.18 4.34
CA ASP A 21 -13.78 -1.94 4.31
C ASP A 21 -12.98 -3.22 4.11
N ILE A 22 -11.70 -3.03 3.76
CA ILE A 22 -10.78 -4.13 3.48
C ILE A 22 -10.59 -5.07 4.67
N ILE A 23 -10.63 -4.58 5.92
CA ILE A 23 -10.46 -5.43 7.10
C ILE A 23 -11.68 -6.34 7.27
N SER A 24 -12.89 -5.81 7.06
CA SER A 24 -14.12 -6.61 7.06
C SER A 24 -14.11 -7.67 5.96
N ILE A 25 -13.60 -7.33 4.78
CA ILE A 25 -13.41 -8.27 3.67
C ILE A 25 -12.42 -9.38 4.07
N LEU A 26 -11.29 -9.03 4.68
CA LEU A 26 -10.28 -9.99 5.12
C LEU A 26 -10.77 -10.90 6.25
N ILE A 27 -11.61 -10.40 7.17
CA ILE A 27 -12.28 -11.22 8.20
C ILE A 27 -13.24 -12.23 7.58
N GLN A 28 -13.93 -11.85 6.50
CA GLN A 28 -14.85 -12.73 5.79
C GLN A 28 -14.15 -13.67 4.80
N ALA A 29 -12.91 -13.36 4.40
CA ALA A 29 -12.15 -14.17 3.47
C ALA A 29 -11.95 -15.58 4.00
N GLU A 30 -12.20 -16.55 3.14
CA GLU A 30 -12.12 -17.98 3.44
C GLU A 30 -11.35 -18.67 2.33
N GLU A 31 -10.38 -19.51 2.70
CA GLU A 31 -9.57 -20.31 1.81
C GLU A 31 -9.60 -21.76 2.30
N GLU A 32 -9.99 -22.70 1.43
CA GLU A 32 -10.13 -24.13 1.76
C GLU A 32 -11.00 -24.43 3.00
N GLY A 33 -12.00 -23.59 3.29
CA GLY A 33 -12.85 -23.76 4.48
C GLY A 33 -12.29 -23.12 5.75
N MET A 34 -11.10 -22.52 5.68
CA MET A 34 -10.43 -21.86 6.81
C MET A 34 -10.49 -20.33 6.66
N LYS A 35 -10.77 -19.65 7.77
CA LYS A 35 -10.71 -18.20 7.88
C LYS A 35 -9.46 -17.79 8.63
N LEU A 36 -8.94 -16.61 8.31
CA LEU A 36 -7.82 -16.06 9.04
C LEU A 36 -8.19 -15.83 10.51
N SER A 37 -7.34 -16.35 11.40
CA SER A 37 -7.39 -16.05 12.83
C SER A 37 -7.01 -14.59 13.09
N VAL A 38 -7.22 -14.09 14.33
CA VAL A 38 -6.80 -12.71 14.68
C VAL A 38 -5.28 -12.60 14.62
N GLU A 39 -4.62 -13.67 15.05
CA GLU A 39 -3.18 -13.85 15.10
C GLU A 39 -2.56 -13.84 13.70
N GLU A 40 -3.31 -14.17 12.65
CA GLU A 40 -2.90 -14.07 11.25
C GLU A 40 -3.34 -12.75 10.59
N LEU A 41 -4.55 -12.25 10.93
CA LEU A 41 -5.09 -11.01 10.36
C LEU A 41 -4.26 -9.79 10.76
N VAL A 42 -3.87 -9.68 12.03
CA VAL A 42 -3.11 -8.53 12.54
C VAL A 42 -1.76 -8.38 11.83
N PRO A 43 -0.88 -9.41 11.76
CA PRO A 43 0.38 -9.28 11.03
C PRO A 43 0.16 -9.05 9.52
N PHE A 44 -0.91 -9.58 8.92
CA PHE A 44 -1.24 -9.30 7.53
C PHE A 44 -1.65 -7.84 7.31
N CYS A 45 -2.49 -7.27 8.17
CA CYS A 45 -2.87 -5.85 8.11
C CYS A 45 -1.66 -4.94 8.32
N ASN A 46 -0.76 -5.29 9.25
CA ASN A 46 0.51 -4.59 9.45
C ASN A 46 1.35 -4.61 8.17
N LEU A 47 1.49 -5.78 7.53
CA LEU A 47 2.24 -5.93 6.29
C LEU A 47 1.67 -5.03 5.19
N LEU A 48 0.34 -5.05 4.98
CA LEU A 48 -0.33 -4.21 3.99
C LEU A 48 -0.09 -2.72 4.24
N LEU A 49 -0.21 -2.28 5.51
CA LEU A 49 -0.01 -0.87 5.84
C LEU A 49 1.43 -0.44 5.59
N VAL A 50 2.41 -1.17 6.11
CA VAL A 50 3.83 -0.80 5.98
C VAL A 50 4.26 -0.85 4.52
N ALA A 51 3.93 -1.94 3.80
CA ALA A 51 4.27 -2.10 2.40
C ALA A 51 3.64 -1.00 1.52
N GLY A 52 2.37 -0.65 1.75
CA GLY A 52 1.68 0.38 1.00
C GLY A 52 2.15 1.80 1.34
N ASN A 53 2.39 2.08 2.61
CA ASN A 53 2.73 3.42 3.09
C ASN A 53 4.08 3.89 2.52
N GLU A 54 5.12 3.07 2.65
CA GLU A 54 6.46 3.45 2.17
C GLU A 54 6.50 3.54 0.64
N THR A 55 5.94 2.54 -0.05
CA THR A 55 6.05 2.46 -1.50
C THR A 55 5.27 3.55 -2.23
N THR A 56 4.06 3.88 -1.74
CA THR A 56 3.21 4.93 -2.32
C THR A 56 3.80 6.30 -2.02
N THR A 57 4.35 6.52 -0.82
CA THR A 57 5.03 7.77 -0.47
C THR A 57 6.24 8.02 -1.36
N ASN A 58 7.06 6.99 -1.57
CA ASN A 58 8.23 7.10 -2.46
C ASN A 58 7.81 7.35 -3.91
N LEU A 59 6.77 6.65 -4.39
CA LEU A 59 6.23 6.84 -5.74
C LEU A 59 5.74 8.29 -5.95
N LEU A 60 4.97 8.83 -5.00
CA LEU A 60 4.47 10.19 -5.05
C LEU A 60 5.62 11.21 -5.01
N SER A 61 6.61 10.98 -4.15
CA SER A 61 7.79 11.85 -4.04
C SER A 61 8.57 11.89 -5.36
N ASN A 62 8.80 10.73 -5.97
CA ASN A 62 9.44 10.64 -7.28
C ASN A 62 8.61 11.32 -8.37
N ALA A 63 7.28 11.20 -8.34
CA ALA A 63 6.40 11.84 -9.32
C ALA A 63 6.50 13.37 -9.23
N VAL A 64 6.42 13.93 -8.03
CA VAL A 64 6.59 15.36 -7.78
C VAL A 64 7.97 15.82 -8.22
N PHE A 65 9.01 15.07 -7.89
CA PHE A 65 10.37 15.39 -8.28
C PHE A 65 10.59 15.33 -9.82
N SER A 66 9.96 14.38 -10.52
CA SER A 66 9.97 14.33 -12.00
C SER A 66 9.28 15.53 -12.64
N ILE A 67 8.18 16.00 -12.06
CA ILE A 67 7.48 17.19 -12.55
C ILE A 67 8.35 18.44 -12.36
N MET A 68 9.02 18.59 -11.22
CA MET A 68 9.89 19.75 -10.95
C MET A 68 11.14 19.81 -11.85
N GLU A 69 11.67 18.65 -12.25
CA GLU A 69 12.87 18.59 -13.10
C GLU A 69 12.57 18.78 -14.59
N THR A 70 11.33 18.51 -15.03
CA THR A 70 10.95 18.54 -16.44
C THR A 70 10.25 19.86 -16.80
N PRO A 71 10.87 20.76 -17.59
CA PRO A 71 10.21 21.99 -18.02
C PRO A 71 8.93 21.70 -18.81
N GLY A 72 7.83 22.39 -18.50
CA GLY A 72 6.53 22.20 -19.16
C GLY A 72 5.67 21.07 -18.58
N ALA A 73 6.22 20.23 -17.67
CA ALA A 73 5.46 19.12 -17.09
C ALA A 73 4.37 19.58 -16.12
N TYR A 74 4.57 20.71 -15.44
CA TYR A 74 3.55 21.28 -14.55
C TYR A 74 2.33 21.79 -15.35
N GLU A 75 2.58 22.43 -16.49
CA GLU A 75 1.53 22.88 -17.42
C GLU A 75 0.77 21.69 -18.03
N GLU A 76 1.47 20.60 -18.37
CA GLU A 76 0.82 19.35 -18.83
C GLU A 76 -0.08 18.75 -17.74
N LEU A 77 0.39 18.71 -16.48
CA LEU A 77 -0.38 18.21 -15.33
C LEU A 77 -1.68 19.01 -15.13
N SER A 78 -1.61 20.34 -15.30
CA SER A 78 -2.78 21.21 -15.14
C SER A 78 -3.88 20.98 -16.19
N THR A 79 -3.51 20.35 -17.31
CA THR A 79 -4.43 20.07 -18.44
C THR A 79 -4.90 18.60 -18.45
N LEU A 80 -4.18 17.67 -17.81
CA LEU A 80 -4.51 16.24 -17.80
C LEU A 80 -4.10 15.52 -16.49
N THR A 81 -5.06 14.88 -15.82
CA THR A 81 -4.87 14.16 -14.54
C THR A 81 -3.98 12.90 -14.62
N CYS A 82 -3.58 12.44 -15.81
CA CYS A 82 -2.89 11.15 -15.99
C CYS A 82 -1.37 11.24 -16.23
N PHE A 83 -0.70 12.33 -15.82
CA PHE A 83 0.75 12.50 -16.01
C PHE A 83 1.57 11.31 -15.49
N ILE A 84 1.24 10.80 -14.29
CA ILE A 84 1.93 9.64 -13.69
C ILE A 84 1.81 8.39 -14.58
N PHE A 85 0.64 8.15 -15.19
CA PHE A 85 0.46 6.99 -16.08
C PHE A 85 1.25 7.12 -17.39
N ARG A 86 1.38 8.32 -17.95
CA ARG A 86 2.18 8.54 -19.15
C ARG A 86 3.68 8.45 -18.89
N ASN A 87 4.10 8.95 -17.74
CA ASN A 87 5.51 9.08 -17.35
C ASN A 87 5.92 8.05 -16.28
N HIS A 88 5.17 6.96 -16.13
CA HIS A 88 5.41 5.97 -15.05
C HIS A 88 6.84 5.41 -15.07
N TYR A 89 7.43 5.22 -16.25
CA TYR A 89 8.82 4.80 -16.39
C TYR A 89 9.81 5.81 -15.82
N SER A 90 9.64 7.12 -16.07
CA SER A 90 10.57 8.13 -15.55
C SER A 90 10.40 8.33 -14.05
N VAL A 91 9.18 8.18 -13.52
CA VAL A 91 8.91 8.20 -12.07
C VAL A 91 9.55 7.01 -11.35
N LEU A 92 9.46 5.80 -11.92
CA LEU A 92 9.99 4.59 -11.30
C LEU A 92 11.53 4.49 -11.36
N GLN A 93 12.17 5.09 -12.38
CA GLN A 93 13.63 5.04 -12.54
C GLN A 93 14.41 5.96 -11.58
N LYS A 94 13.77 6.98 -11.00
CA LYS A 94 14.44 7.88 -10.05
C LYS A 94 14.83 7.22 -8.73
N GLY A 95 14.19 6.11 -8.39
CA GLY A 95 14.52 5.27 -7.25
C GLY A 95 13.40 4.26 -7.01
N PRO A 96 13.63 2.95 -7.16
CA PRO A 96 12.58 1.97 -7.00
C PRO A 96 12.03 2.02 -5.57
N SER A 97 10.71 2.02 -5.42
CA SER A 97 10.03 2.05 -4.13
C SER A 97 10.29 0.81 -3.26
N ILE A 98 10.77 -0.28 -3.87
CA ILE A 98 11.25 -1.47 -3.18
C ILE A 98 12.67 -1.71 -3.66
N LEU A 99 13.65 -1.53 -2.77
CA LEU A 99 15.07 -1.61 -3.11
C LEU A 99 15.60 -3.04 -3.07
N LEU A 100 15.09 -3.87 -2.16
CA LEU A 100 15.58 -5.21 -1.91
C LEU A 100 14.43 -6.13 -1.52
N TYR A 101 14.45 -7.34 -2.05
CA TYR A 101 13.63 -8.45 -1.58
C TYR A 101 14.52 -9.68 -1.43
N LEU A 102 14.62 -10.21 -0.21
CA LEU A 102 15.47 -11.37 0.08
C LEU A 102 14.77 -12.68 -0.30
N ARG A 103 15.54 -13.62 -0.85
CA ARG A 103 15.13 -15.01 -1.06
C ARG A 103 16.04 -15.89 -0.21
N TYR A 104 15.46 -16.77 0.59
CA TYR A 104 16.19 -17.82 1.28
C TYR A 104 16.09 -19.11 0.47
N CYS A 105 17.22 -19.70 0.10
CA CYS A 105 17.25 -21.04 -0.47
C CYS A 105 17.21 -22.06 0.67
N THR A 106 16.16 -22.88 0.71
CA THR A 106 16.02 -24.04 1.62
C THR A 106 16.44 -25.31 0.92
#